data_AF-A0A3P7XNH3-F1
#
_entry.id   AF-A0A3P7XNH3-F1
#
_cell.length_a   1.000
_cell.length_b   1.000
_cell.length_c   1.000
_cell.angle_alpha   90.00
_cell.angle_beta   90.00
_cell.angle_gamma   90.00
#
_symmetry.space_group_name_H-M   'P 1'
#
loop_
_entity.id
_entity.type
_entity.pdbx_description
1 polymer ?
#
loop_
_entity_poly.entity_id
_entity_poly.type
_entity_poly.pdbx_seq_one_letter_code
_entity_poly.pdbx_strand_id
1 'polypeptide(L)'
;MSPPCACKPRTNAANGPTYVVANSAQSCIEVEIFAFRCFPERERRFYTYTTLGPFRSTVRYNTFVKGSRSQSAKDDETSRKTRQELEERLRLQEEHGASLSKQLSNIQEERAKQKNRFQKVNEALAAFEQNIELGHNKMDTAMNSEIQRRKLHEKSLFSKMTEIEDRLNTYVGNLTNSINQIKSGKENVKIPSLDIDGLRREMEAIAADKSKVSMEGLLKLEEKMARVQTGLVHDRKEITQQISKMSDSDDVDKVKDQLKKLTNVNDEMEKTQDIIRDKVDKQIPKDLNELSSKTDNIRQQLNARLDKEEEERLVRSIKGIETTMLRVTRFTQVRKGARSPELRRRSKIRDRCRMGQVVEN
;
A
#
# COMPACT_ATOMS: atom_id res chain seq x y z
N MET A 1 20.53 -10.14 52.73
CA MET A 1 19.39 -10.89 52.15
C MET A 1 19.36 -10.61 50.67
N SER A 2 19.32 -11.67 49.88
CA SER A 2 19.29 -11.73 48.41
C SER A 2 17.95 -11.20 47.83
N PRO A 3 17.83 -11.05 46.48
CA PRO A 3 16.92 -10.15 45.72
C PRO A 3 15.58 -10.86 45.36
N PRO A 4 14.74 -10.46 44.35
CA PRO A 4 15.02 -10.39 42.89
C PRO A 4 14.41 -9.16 42.16
N CYS A 5 15.06 -8.59 41.14
CA CYS A 5 14.95 -8.88 39.69
C CYS A 5 13.53 -8.77 39.10
N ALA A 6 13.27 -7.68 38.37
CA ALA A 6 12.10 -7.51 37.51
C ALA A 6 12.53 -7.25 36.05
N CYS A 7 11.88 -7.99 35.16
CA CYS A 7 12.13 -8.12 33.73
C CYS A 7 11.83 -6.85 32.92
N LYS A 8 12.58 -6.66 31.83
CA LYS A 8 12.07 -6.04 30.59
C LYS A 8 12.49 -6.88 29.36
N PRO A 9 11.63 -6.96 28.33
CA PRO A 9 11.79 -7.87 27.21
C PRO A 9 12.64 -7.26 26.09
N ARG A 10 13.49 -8.10 25.48
CA ARG A 10 14.17 -7.82 24.21
C ARG A 10 13.89 -8.96 23.24
N THR A 11 13.01 -8.66 22.29
CA THR A 11 13.05 -8.99 20.85
C THR A 11 13.91 -10.17 20.36
N ASN A 12 13.21 -11.12 19.74
CA ASN A 12 13.51 -11.84 18.51
C ASN A 12 14.79 -12.70 18.42
N ALA A 13 14.61 -13.99 18.70
CA ALA A 13 15.25 -15.07 17.93
C ALA A 13 14.31 -16.27 17.92
N ALA A 14 13.37 -16.29 16.97
CA ALA A 14 12.53 -17.46 16.70
C ALA A 14 13.38 -18.50 15.95
N ASN A 15 13.82 -19.51 16.69
CA ASN A 15 14.28 -20.78 16.14
C ASN A 15 13.09 -21.51 15.51
N GLY A 16 13.00 -21.44 14.18
CA GLY A 16 12.21 -22.35 13.37
C GLY A 16 13.10 -23.48 12.83
N PRO A 17 12.60 -24.72 12.74
CA PRO A 17 13.40 -25.90 12.45
C PRO A 17 13.88 -25.88 10.99
N THR A 18 15.19 -26.03 10.83
CA THR A 18 15.85 -26.33 9.57
C THR A 18 15.39 -27.70 9.08
N TYR A 19 14.58 -27.74 8.02
CA TYR A 19 14.38 -28.94 7.23
C TYR A 19 15.69 -29.25 6.49
N VAL A 20 16.51 -30.13 7.08
CA VAL A 20 17.59 -30.82 6.39
C VAL A 20 16.96 -31.98 5.63
N VAL A 21 16.80 -31.83 4.30
CA VAL A 21 16.52 -32.97 3.44
C VAL A 21 17.82 -33.74 3.28
N ALA A 22 17.89 -34.87 3.98
CA ALA A 22 18.91 -35.89 3.85
C ALA A 22 18.93 -36.42 2.41
N ASN A 23 20.11 -36.44 1.80
CA ASN A 23 20.39 -37.18 0.56
C ASN A 23 21.89 -37.50 0.52
N SER A 24 22.27 -38.66 1.08
CA SER A 24 23.40 -39.48 0.62
C SER A 24 23.60 -40.65 1.60
N ALA A 25 22.78 -41.69 1.45
CA ALA A 25 23.10 -43.00 2.00
C ALA A 25 23.77 -43.82 0.88
N GLN A 26 25.09 -43.82 0.87
CA GLN A 26 25.88 -44.86 0.21
C GLN A 26 25.78 -46.11 1.09
N SER A 27 24.91 -47.05 0.71
CA SER A 27 24.92 -48.41 1.23
C SER A 27 25.63 -49.30 0.22
N CYS A 28 26.90 -49.57 0.50
CA CYS A 28 27.58 -50.76 0.02
C CYS A 28 26.86 -51.96 0.66
N ILE A 29 26.15 -52.74 -0.14
CA ILE A 29 25.57 -54.01 0.29
C ILE A 29 26.49 -55.13 -0.18
N GLU A 30 26.82 -55.94 0.81
CA GLU A 30 27.57 -57.17 0.82
C GLU A 30 27.05 -58.19 -0.22
N VAL A 31 27.98 -58.85 -0.89
CA VAL A 31 27.73 -60.07 -1.63
C VAL A 31 27.85 -61.23 -0.64
N GLU A 32 26.72 -61.59 -0.01
CA GLU A 32 26.60 -62.88 0.68
C GLU A 32 26.13 -63.95 -0.30
N ILE A 33 27.02 -64.93 -0.49
CA ILE A 33 26.83 -66.17 -1.21
C ILE A 33 26.38 -67.22 -0.19
N PHE A 34 25.12 -67.64 -0.20
CA PHE A 34 24.61 -68.89 0.43
C PHE A 34 23.14 -69.04 -0.08
N ALA A 35 22.55 -70.19 -0.40
CA ALA A 35 22.93 -71.57 -0.58
C ALA A 35 21.67 -72.36 -1.05
N PHE A 36 21.84 -73.69 -1.12
CA PHE A 36 20.87 -74.80 -1.25
C PHE A 36 20.74 -75.42 -2.66
N ARG A 37 21.36 -76.58 -2.92
CA ARG A 37 20.98 -77.97 -2.52
C ARG A 37 19.63 -78.41 -3.11
N CYS A 38 19.63 -79.33 -4.09
CA CYS A 38 19.55 -80.78 -3.84
C CYS A 38 19.51 -81.61 -5.14
N PHE A 39 20.10 -82.81 -5.01
CA PHE A 39 20.31 -83.96 -5.91
C PHE A 39 18.99 -84.63 -6.40
N PRO A 40 18.99 -85.50 -7.44
CA PRO A 40 19.57 -86.87 -7.40
C PRO A 40 20.41 -87.24 -8.65
N GLU A 41 21.53 -87.96 -8.57
CA GLU A 41 21.68 -89.41 -8.28
C GLU A 41 21.11 -90.29 -9.41
N ARG A 42 22.00 -90.87 -10.25
CA ARG A 42 21.88 -92.25 -10.78
C ARG A 42 23.08 -92.71 -11.61
N GLU A 43 23.80 -93.67 -11.03
CA GLU A 43 24.30 -94.90 -11.64
C GLU A 43 25.21 -94.83 -12.89
N ARG A 44 26.52 -94.87 -12.63
CA ARG A 44 27.44 -95.66 -13.47
C ARG A 44 27.16 -97.15 -13.20
N ARG A 45 26.44 -97.82 -14.10
CA ARG A 45 26.51 -99.28 -14.24
C ARG A 45 27.28 -99.62 -15.51
N PHE A 46 28.38 -100.35 -15.31
CA PHE A 46 28.96 -101.21 -16.32
C PHE A 46 27.89 -102.22 -16.75
N TYR A 47 27.56 -102.26 -18.04
CA TYR A 47 26.96 -103.43 -18.66
C TYR A 47 27.89 -103.94 -19.75
N THR A 48 28.13 -105.23 -19.62
CA THR A 48 28.88 -106.13 -20.46
C THR A 48 28.34 -106.19 -21.89
N TYR A 49 29.24 -106.47 -22.82
CA TYR A 49 28.96 -106.84 -24.19
C TYR A 49 27.93 -107.96 -24.28
N THR A 50 26.93 -107.80 -25.15
CA THR A 50 26.23 -108.93 -25.77
C THR A 50 25.80 -108.52 -27.18
N THR A 51 26.42 -109.18 -28.15
CA THR A 51 26.11 -109.22 -29.57
C THR A 51 24.67 -109.65 -29.84
N LEU A 52 23.94 -108.95 -30.72
CA LEU A 52 22.85 -109.51 -31.55
C LEU A 52 22.42 -108.52 -32.67
N GLY A 53 22.69 -108.89 -33.93
CA GLY A 53 21.81 -108.65 -35.09
C GLY A 53 21.83 -107.28 -35.79
N PRO A 54 22.33 -107.18 -37.04
CA PRO A 54 22.26 -105.96 -37.83
C PRO A 54 21.12 -106.04 -38.86
N PHE A 55 19.88 -105.66 -38.56
CA PHE A 55 18.88 -105.38 -39.62
C PHE A 55 17.75 -104.50 -39.06
N ARG A 56 17.66 -103.24 -39.53
CA ARG A 56 16.61 -102.18 -39.32
C ARG A 56 17.07 -100.83 -38.71
N SER A 57 18.29 -100.33 -38.98
CA SER A 57 18.74 -99.02 -38.46
C SER A 57 18.57 -97.82 -39.43
N THR A 58 18.45 -98.03 -40.74
CA THR A 58 18.50 -96.93 -41.74
C THR A 58 17.23 -96.09 -41.84
N VAL A 59 16.04 -96.64 -41.53
CA VAL A 59 14.78 -95.88 -41.56
C VAL A 59 14.62 -94.98 -40.32
N ARG A 60 15.11 -95.43 -39.15
CA ARG A 60 15.08 -94.65 -37.90
C ARG A 60 16.11 -93.50 -37.91
N TYR A 61 17.27 -93.68 -38.54
CA TYR A 61 18.29 -92.64 -38.62
C TYR A 61 17.85 -91.46 -39.53
N ASN A 62 17.22 -91.75 -40.68
CA ASN A 62 16.73 -90.70 -41.58
C ASN A 62 15.52 -89.93 -41.05
N THR A 63 14.66 -90.57 -40.25
CA THR A 63 13.55 -89.90 -39.56
C THR A 63 14.03 -89.08 -38.37
N PHE A 64 15.03 -89.56 -37.64
CA PHE A 64 15.69 -88.80 -36.56
C PHE A 64 16.41 -87.57 -37.10
N VAL A 65 17.21 -87.68 -38.17
CA VAL A 65 17.93 -86.53 -38.77
C VAL A 65 16.97 -85.49 -39.37
N LYS A 66 15.86 -85.91 -39.99
CA LYS A 66 14.80 -84.98 -40.44
C LYS A 66 14.06 -84.34 -39.26
N GLY A 67 13.82 -85.09 -38.19
CA GLY A 67 13.26 -84.58 -36.93
C GLY A 67 14.17 -83.54 -36.27
N SER A 68 15.47 -83.81 -36.17
CA SER A 68 16.47 -82.88 -35.62
C SER A 68 16.65 -81.62 -36.47
N ARG A 69 16.62 -81.73 -37.80
CA ARG A 69 16.65 -80.56 -38.70
C ARG A 69 15.36 -79.73 -38.63
N SER A 70 14.20 -80.39 -38.53
CA SER A 70 12.93 -79.70 -38.31
C SER A 70 12.84 -79.07 -36.92
N GLN A 71 13.46 -79.67 -35.91
CA GLN A 71 13.50 -79.14 -34.55
C GLN A 71 14.45 -77.94 -34.47
N SER A 72 15.67 -78.06 -35.03
CA SER A 72 16.62 -76.94 -35.12
C SER A 72 16.05 -75.76 -35.90
N ALA A 73 15.31 -75.98 -36.99
CA ALA A 73 14.65 -74.90 -37.73
C ALA A 73 13.54 -74.22 -36.92
N LYS A 74 12.80 -74.97 -36.09
CA LYS A 74 11.80 -74.42 -35.16
C LYS A 74 12.47 -73.66 -34.01
N ASP A 75 13.56 -74.19 -33.49
CA ASP A 75 14.32 -73.58 -32.40
C ASP A 75 14.97 -72.26 -32.88
N ASP A 76 15.51 -72.22 -34.10
CA ASP A 76 16.03 -71.00 -34.73
C ASP A 76 14.93 -69.95 -34.97
N GLU A 77 13.74 -70.38 -35.40
CA GLU A 77 12.60 -69.48 -35.60
C GLU A 77 12.09 -68.91 -34.27
N THR A 78 11.98 -69.75 -33.22
CA THR A 78 11.66 -69.28 -31.88
C THR A 78 12.73 -68.35 -31.30
N SER A 79 14.02 -68.61 -31.60
CA SER A 79 15.14 -67.76 -31.18
C SER A 79 15.12 -66.40 -31.88
N ARG A 80 14.74 -66.36 -33.17
CA ARG A 80 14.57 -65.09 -33.90
C ARG A 80 13.37 -64.30 -33.37
N LYS A 81 12.25 -64.97 -33.13
CA LYS A 81 11.03 -64.34 -32.61
C LYS A 81 11.24 -63.77 -31.20
N THR A 82 11.89 -64.52 -30.31
CA THR A 82 12.21 -64.05 -28.96
C THR A 82 13.22 -62.90 -28.99
N ARG A 83 14.20 -62.91 -29.89
CA ARG A 83 15.13 -61.80 -30.08
C ARG A 83 14.43 -60.53 -30.58
N GLN A 84 13.53 -60.65 -31.57
CA GLN A 84 12.73 -59.52 -32.07
C GLN A 84 11.82 -58.94 -30.98
N GLU A 85 11.16 -59.81 -30.21
CA GLU A 85 10.30 -59.38 -29.10
C GLU A 85 11.10 -58.68 -28.00
N LEU A 86 12.32 -59.15 -27.70
CA LEU A 86 13.20 -58.53 -26.71
C LEU A 86 13.73 -57.17 -27.21
N GLU A 87 14.05 -57.05 -28.49
CA GLU A 87 14.49 -55.81 -29.13
C GLU A 87 13.34 -54.78 -29.21
N GLU A 88 12.12 -55.21 -29.49
CA GLU A 88 10.92 -54.36 -29.45
C GLU A 88 10.62 -53.87 -28.03
N ARG A 89 10.76 -54.74 -27.01
CA ARG A 89 10.63 -54.34 -25.60
C ARG A 89 11.71 -53.33 -25.17
N LEU A 90 12.95 -53.52 -25.61
CA LEU A 90 14.04 -52.55 -25.39
C LEU A 90 13.72 -51.20 -26.05
N ARG A 91 13.26 -51.20 -27.29
CA ARG A 91 12.89 -49.98 -28.01
C ARG A 91 11.74 -49.23 -27.31
N LEU A 92 10.71 -49.95 -26.89
CA LEU A 92 9.60 -49.38 -26.13
C LEU A 92 10.06 -48.82 -24.77
N GLN A 93 11.02 -49.48 -24.12
CA GLN A 93 11.60 -49.00 -22.86
C GLN A 93 12.43 -47.72 -23.06
N GLU A 94 13.19 -47.62 -24.14
CA GLU A 94 13.93 -46.41 -24.53
C GLU A 94 13.00 -45.25 -24.90
N GLU A 95 11.96 -45.50 -25.68
CA GLU A 95 10.93 -44.52 -26.02
C GLU A 95 10.20 -44.02 -24.76
N HIS A 96 9.87 -44.92 -23.84
CA HIS A 96 9.28 -44.57 -22.54
C HIS A 96 10.25 -43.75 -21.68
N GLY A 97 11.53 -44.10 -21.64
CA GLY A 97 12.58 -43.35 -20.95
C GLY A 97 12.77 -41.94 -21.52
N ALA A 98 12.76 -41.80 -22.85
CA ALA A 98 12.84 -40.51 -23.53
C ALA A 98 11.60 -39.63 -23.26
N SER A 99 10.41 -40.24 -23.25
CA SER A 99 9.16 -39.55 -22.91
C SER A 99 9.17 -39.02 -21.46
N LEU A 100 9.58 -39.84 -20.50
CA LEU A 100 9.72 -39.43 -19.10
C LEU A 100 10.76 -38.32 -18.93
N SER A 101 11.91 -38.41 -19.61
CA SER A 101 12.94 -37.38 -19.58
C SER A 101 12.42 -36.03 -20.11
N LYS A 102 11.66 -36.07 -21.21
CA LYS A 102 10.99 -34.87 -21.76
C LYS A 102 9.95 -34.28 -20.81
N GLN A 103 9.17 -35.12 -20.13
CA GLN A 103 8.22 -34.67 -19.11
C GLN A 103 8.92 -34.00 -17.92
N LEU A 104 10.01 -34.59 -17.41
CA LEU A 104 10.80 -34.01 -16.32
C LEU A 104 11.41 -32.66 -16.70
N SER A 105 11.92 -32.53 -17.93
CA SER A 105 12.43 -31.25 -18.44
C SER A 105 11.34 -30.18 -18.50
N ASN A 106 10.15 -30.53 -19.01
CA ASN A 106 9.01 -29.61 -19.04
C ASN A 106 8.56 -29.18 -17.63
N ILE A 107 8.54 -30.11 -16.67
CA ILE A 107 8.20 -29.81 -15.26
C ILE A 107 9.21 -28.84 -14.65
N GLN A 108 10.50 -28.99 -14.95
CA GLN A 108 11.53 -28.07 -14.47
C GLN A 108 11.38 -26.67 -15.08
N GLU A 109 11.08 -26.59 -16.38
CA GLU A 109 10.84 -25.31 -17.05
C GLU A 109 9.61 -24.58 -16.49
N GLU A 110 8.50 -25.31 -16.27
CA GLU A 110 7.30 -24.75 -15.66
C GLU A 110 7.54 -24.31 -14.21
N ARG A 111 8.29 -25.09 -13.42
CA ARG A 111 8.72 -24.66 -12.07
C ARG A 111 9.56 -23.38 -12.11
N ALA A 112 10.47 -23.25 -13.08
CA ALA A 112 11.26 -22.02 -13.24
C ALA A 112 10.39 -20.82 -13.64
N LYS A 113 9.41 -21.02 -14.53
CA LYS A 113 8.42 -19.98 -14.88
C LYS A 113 7.57 -19.57 -13.69
N GLN A 114 7.09 -20.53 -12.90
CA GLN A 114 6.31 -20.29 -11.69
C GLN A 114 7.14 -19.53 -10.64
N LYS A 115 8.39 -19.93 -10.41
CA LYS A 115 9.30 -19.22 -9.50
C LYS A 115 9.51 -17.77 -9.93
N ASN A 116 9.72 -17.51 -11.22
CA ASN A 116 9.83 -16.15 -11.76
C ASN A 116 8.53 -15.34 -11.60
N ARG A 117 7.36 -15.96 -11.77
CA ARG A 117 6.07 -15.28 -11.53
C ARG A 117 5.91 -14.94 -10.05
N PHE A 118 6.22 -15.87 -9.16
CA PHE A 118 6.15 -15.66 -7.71
C PHE A 118 7.08 -14.55 -7.25
N GLN A 119 8.31 -14.51 -7.78
CA GLN A 119 9.26 -13.44 -7.50
C GLN A 119 8.72 -12.07 -7.95
N LYS A 120 8.15 -11.97 -9.16
CA LYS A 120 7.52 -10.72 -9.63
C LYS A 120 6.34 -10.29 -8.77
N VAL A 121 5.53 -11.23 -8.29
CA VAL A 121 4.42 -10.94 -7.38
C VAL A 121 4.95 -10.42 -6.05
N ASN A 122 6.01 -11.02 -5.49
CA ASN A 122 6.63 -10.54 -4.26
C ASN A 122 7.25 -9.14 -4.42
N GLU A 123 7.93 -8.88 -5.54
CA GLU A 123 8.47 -7.54 -5.84
C GLU A 123 7.35 -6.50 -5.98
N ALA A 124 6.24 -6.86 -6.63
CA ALA A 124 5.07 -6.00 -6.75
C ALA A 124 4.38 -5.77 -5.40
N LEU A 125 4.29 -6.79 -4.54
CA LEU A 125 3.75 -6.69 -3.18
C LEU A 125 4.61 -5.76 -2.32
N ALA A 126 5.94 -5.92 -2.34
CA ALA A 126 6.85 -5.04 -1.60
C ALA A 126 6.75 -3.57 -2.07
N ALA A 127 6.66 -3.34 -3.39
CA ALA A 127 6.45 -2.00 -3.92
C ALA A 127 5.07 -1.42 -3.53
N PHE A 128 4.04 -2.27 -3.42
CA PHE A 128 2.71 -1.86 -2.98
C PHE A 128 2.70 -1.48 -1.49
N GLU A 129 3.33 -2.26 -0.62
CA GLU A 129 3.51 -1.95 0.80
C GLU A 129 4.21 -0.60 0.98
N GLN A 130 5.31 -0.37 0.26
CA GLN A 130 6.03 0.91 0.32
C GLN A 130 5.14 2.09 -0.13
N ASN A 131 4.31 1.90 -1.16
CA ASN A 131 3.38 2.93 -1.61
C ASN A 131 2.24 3.20 -0.62
N ILE A 132 1.80 2.20 0.14
CA ILE A 132 0.85 2.40 1.25
C ILE A 132 1.52 3.25 2.34
N GLU A 133 2.71 2.87 2.77
CA GLU A 133 3.45 3.57 3.81
C GLU A 133 3.75 5.03 3.43
N LEU A 134 4.23 5.27 2.21
CA LEU A 134 4.43 6.62 1.68
C LEU A 134 3.12 7.41 1.58
N GLY A 135 2.01 6.74 1.24
CA GLY A 135 0.68 7.35 1.22
C GLY A 135 0.24 7.82 2.60
N HIS A 136 0.39 6.96 3.60
CA HIS A 136 0.07 7.25 4.99
C HIS A 136 0.88 8.44 5.52
N ASN A 137 2.20 8.43 5.31
CA ASN A 137 3.08 9.50 5.76
C ASN A 137 2.74 10.86 5.12
N LYS A 138 2.37 10.86 3.83
CA LYS A 138 1.91 12.08 3.14
C LYS A 138 0.59 12.57 3.69
N MET A 139 -0.36 11.67 3.94
CA MET A 139 -1.65 11.99 4.53
C MET A 139 -1.48 12.58 5.93
N ASP A 140 -0.66 11.98 6.79
CA ASP A 140 -0.36 12.49 8.13
C ASP A 140 0.29 13.87 8.09
N THR A 141 1.25 14.07 7.20
CA THR A 141 1.94 15.36 7.03
C THR A 141 0.96 16.43 6.57
N ALA A 142 0.14 16.13 5.56
CA ALA A 142 -0.88 17.05 5.06
C ALA A 142 -1.92 17.37 6.13
N MET A 143 -2.41 16.37 6.87
CA MET A 143 -3.38 16.55 7.94
C MET A 143 -2.79 17.40 9.08
N ASN A 144 -1.55 17.12 9.51
CA ASN A 144 -0.87 17.89 10.54
C ASN A 144 -0.64 19.34 10.11
N SER A 145 -0.25 19.58 8.85
CA SER A 145 -0.07 20.94 8.32
C SER A 145 -1.37 21.74 8.31
N GLU A 146 -2.50 21.10 7.97
CA GLU A 146 -3.82 21.72 7.99
C GLU A 146 -4.26 22.04 9.43
N ILE A 147 -4.04 21.13 10.38
CA ILE A 147 -4.31 21.36 11.81
C ILE A 147 -3.51 22.54 12.32
N GLN A 148 -2.21 22.61 12.02
CA GLN A 148 -1.36 23.72 12.44
C GLN A 148 -1.80 25.05 11.81
N ARG A 149 -2.18 25.04 10.54
CA ARG A 149 -2.71 26.22 9.84
C ARG A 149 -3.96 26.77 10.54
N ARG A 150 -4.90 25.90 10.90
CA ARG A 150 -6.12 26.29 11.65
C ARG A 150 -5.80 26.87 13.02
N LYS A 151 -4.87 26.24 13.77
CA LYS A 151 -4.41 26.76 15.07
C LYS A 151 -3.78 28.15 14.96
N LEU A 152 -3.03 28.42 13.89
CA LEU A 152 -2.46 29.75 13.64
C LEU A 152 -3.54 30.78 13.35
N HIS A 153 -4.53 30.44 12.52
CA HIS A 153 -5.67 31.33 12.27
C HIS A 153 -6.47 31.62 13.55
N GLU A 154 -6.74 30.60 14.36
CA GLU A 154 -7.36 30.75 15.67
C GLU A 154 -6.59 31.71 16.55
N LYS A 155 -5.28 31.49 16.73
CA LYS A 155 -4.43 32.37 17.54
C LYS A 155 -4.47 33.83 17.06
N SER A 156 -4.45 34.04 15.74
CA SER A 156 -4.53 35.38 15.16
C SER A 156 -5.86 36.06 15.47
N LEU A 157 -6.99 35.35 15.40
CA LEU A 157 -8.30 35.91 15.75
C LEU A 157 -8.44 36.21 17.23
N PHE A 158 -7.93 35.33 18.10
CA PHE A 158 -7.89 35.62 19.53
C PHE A 158 -7.04 36.84 19.87
N SER A 159 -5.92 37.05 19.16
CA SER A 159 -5.11 38.28 19.29
C SER A 159 -5.95 39.51 18.96
N LYS A 160 -6.60 39.53 17.79
CA LYS A 160 -7.47 40.65 17.38
C LYS A 160 -8.58 40.93 18.40
N MET A 161 -9.23 39.88 18.92
CA MET A 161 -10.26 40.06 19.95
C MET A 161 -9.70 40.62 21.26
N THR A 162 -8.47 40.25 21.62
CA THR A 162 -7.77 40.79 22.79
C THR A 162 -7.39 42.25 22.57
N GLU A 163 -6.92 42.61 21.37
CA GLU A 163 -6.64 44.01 21.01
C GLU A 163 -7.90 44.89 21.05
N ILE A 164 -9.03 44.38 20.57
CA ILE A 164 -10.35 45.05 20.69
C ILE A 164 -10.70 45.28 22.17
N GLU A 165 -10.58 44.23 22.99
CA GLU A 165 -10.84 44.30 24.44
C GLU A 165 -9.96 45.33 25.13
N ASP A 166 -8.65 45.31 24.88
CA ASP A 166 -7.68 46.24 25.48
C ASP A 166 -7.96 47.70 25.08
N ARG A 167 -8.30 47.94 23.79
CA ARG A 167 -8.67 49.26 23.29
C ARG A 167 -9.95 49.78 23.94
N LEU A 168 -10.95 48.93 24.10
CA LEU A 168 -12.21 49.28 24.77
C LEU A 168 -11.98 49.58 26.25
N ASN A 169 -11.27 48.71 26.96
CA ASN A 169 -10.95 48.89 28.39
C ASN A 169 -10.16 50.19 28.62
N THR A 170 -9.16 50.47 27.77
CA THR A 170 -8.38 51.71 27.84
C THR A 170 -9.26 52.93 27.57
N TYR A 171 -10.13 52.87 26.57
CA TYR A 171 -11.03 53.97 26.23
C TYR A 171 -12.05 54.24 27.34
N VAL A 172 -12.70 53.20 27.87
CA VAL A 172 -13.65 53.30 28.98
C VAL A 172 -12.94 53.85 30.22
N GLY A 173 -11.77 53.33 30.58
CA GLY A 173 -10.98 53.85 31.71
C GLY A 173 -10.64 55.34 31.55
N ASN A 174 -10.24 55.77 30.35
CA ASN A 174 -10.00 57.18 30.06
C ASN A 174 -11.28 58.02 30.13
N LEU A 175 -12.40 57.51 29.64
CA LEU A 175 -13.70 58.19 29.67
C LEU A 175 -14.19 58.37 31.12
N THR A 176 -14.08 57.34 31.95
CA THR A 176 -14.38 57.40 33.40
C THR A 176 -13.48 58.40 34.11
N ASN A 177 -12.19 58.46 33.76
CA ASN A 177 -11.27 59.48 34.29
C ASN A 177 -11.68 60.90 33.88
N SER A 178 -12.10 61.11 32.62
CA SER A 178 -12.62 62.41 32.17
C SER A 178 -13.89 62.79 32.93
N ILE A 179 -14.81 61.85 33.16
CA ILE A 179 -16.03 62.08 33.96
C ILE A 179 -15.68 62.50 35.39
N ASN A 180 -14.73 61.83 36.03
CA ASN A 180 -14.27 62.18 37.38
C ASN A 180 -13.65 63.58 37.43
N GLN A 181 -12.92 63.99 36.38
CA GLN A 181 -12.36 65.35 36.29
C GLN A 181 -13.45 66.41 36.15
N ILE A 182 -14.45 66.18 35.30
CA ILE A 182 -15.60 67.09 35.14
C ILE A 182 -16.37 67.17 36.48
N LYS A 183 -16.58 66.04 37.16
CA LYS A 183 -17.23 65.99 38.47
C LYS A 183 -16.45 66.75 39.55
N SER A 184 -15.12 66.79 39.45
CA SER A 184 -14.26 67.60 40.34
C SER A 184 -14.26 69.11 40.01
N GLY A 185 -15.00 69.55 38.98
CA GLY A 185 -15.11 70.95 38.59
C GLY A 185 -13.94 71.45 37.74
N LYS A 186 -13.15 70.56 37.11
CA LYS A 186 -12.13 70.98 36.15
C LYS A 186 -12.79 71.36 34.82
N GLU A 187 -12.54 72.58 34.37
CA GLU A 187 -12.93 73.05 33.03
C GLU A 187 -11.92 72.58 31.96
N ASN A 188 -12.37 72.40 30.72
CA ASN A 188 -11.55 71.99 29.57
C ASN A 188 -10.95 70.58 29.66
N VAL A 189 -11.75 69.60 30.08
CA VAL A 189 -11.29 68.20 30.15
C VAL A 189 -11.09 67.63 28.73
N LYS A 190 -9.92 67.04 28.46
CA LYS A 190 -9.66 66.35 27.20
C LYS A 190 -10.48 65.05 27.15
N ILE A 191 -11.48 65.02 26.29
CA ILE A 191 -12.33 63.84 26.09
C ILE A 191 -11.64 62.90 25.09
N PRO A 192 -11.43 61.63 25.45
CA PRO A 192 -10.81 60.66 24.56
C PRO A 192 -11.70 60.39 23.33
N SER A 193 -11.08 60.11 22.19
CA SER A 193 -11.77 59.74 20.94
C SER A 193 -11.54 58.27 20.63
N LEU A 194 -12.61 57.55 20.28
CA LEU A 194 -12.55 56.16 19.84
C LEU A 194 -12.52 56.06 18.31
N ASP A 195 -11.59 55.26 17.76
CA ASP A 195 -11.59 54.88 16.35
C ASP A 195 -12.58 53.71 16.12
N ILE A 196 -13.85 54.08 15.92
CA ILE A 196 -14.95 53.12 15.67
C ILE A 196 -14.72 52.35 14.37
N ASP A 197 -14.21 53.02 13.33
CA ASP A 197 -13.98 52.39 12.03
C ASP A 197 -12.85 51.36 12.08
N GLY A 198 -11.82 51.62 12.87
CA GLY A 198 -10.77 50.64 13.18
C GLY A 198 -11.34 49.39 13.85
N LEU A 199 -12.14 49.57 14.90
CA LEU A 199 -12.78 48.46 15.61
C LEU A 199 -13.76 47.68 14.72
N ARG A 200 -14.56 48.38 13.92
CA ARG A 200 -15.50 47.75 12.98
C ARG A 200 -14.76 46.89 11.95
N ARG A 201 -13.65 47.39 11.38
CA ARG A 201 -12.83 46.60 10.45
C ARG A 201 -12.25 45.34 11.11
N GLU A 202 -11.82 45.43 12.37
CA GLU A 202 -11.31 44.27 13.10
C GLU A 202 -12.42 43.24 13.38
N MET A 203 -13.61 43.69 13.76
CA MET A 203 -14.80 42.83 13.94
C MET A 203 -15.24 42.17 12.62
N GLU A 204 -15.29 42.91 11.52
CA GLU A 204 -15.58 42.38 10.18
C GLU A 204 -14.53 41.35 9.74
N ALA A 205 -13.24 41.59 10.05
CA ALA A 205 -12.19 40.63 9.76
C ALA A 205 -12.38 39.32 10.55
N ILE A 206 -12.82 39.40 11.81
CA ILE A 206 -13.16 38.22 12.61
C ILE A 206 -14.36 37.48 12.00
N ALA A 207 -15.40 38.20 11.59
CA ALA A 207 -16.56 37.62 10.92
C ALA A 207 -16.21 36.93 9.59
N ALA A 208 -15.30 37.50 8.80
CA ALA A 208 -14.87 36.93 7.52
C ALA A 208 -14.06 35.64 7.71
N ASP A 209 -13.16 35.62 8.69
CA ASP A 209 -12.27 34.49 8.94
C ASP A 209 -12.94 33.37 9.76
N LYS A 210 -14.19 33.54 10.22
CA LYS A 210 -14.96 32.54 10.97
C LYS A 210 -14.97 31.15 10.31
N SER A 211 -14.92 31.09 8.98
CA SER A 211 -14.94 29.84 8.20
C SER A 211 -13.70 28.97 8.40
N LYS A 212 -12.56 29.57 8.74
CA LYS A 212 -11.23 28.93 8.86
C LYS A 212 -10.93 28.39 10.27
N VAL A 213 -11.82 28.67 11.21
CA VAL A 213 -11.70 28.34 12.64
C VAL A 213 -12.33 26.98 12.92
N SER A 214 -11.74 26.19 13.82
CA SER A 214 -12.39 24.99 14.35
C SER A 214 -13.64 25.34 15.17
N MET A 215 -14.50 24.34 15.40
CA MET A 215 -15.70 24.54 16.22
C MET A 215 -15.34 24.95 17.66
N GLU A 216 -14.33 24.31 18.25
CA GLU A 216 -13.82 24.68 19.58
C GLU A 216 -13.32 26.12 19.62
N GLY A 217 -12.58 26.55 18.59
CA GLY A 217 -12.12 27.93 18.46
C GLY A 217 -13.26 28.93 18.33
N LEU A 218 -14.33 28.60 17.60
CA LEU A 218 -15.52 29.45 17.49
C LEU A 218 -16.26 29.59 18.81
N LEU A 219 -16.41 28.50 19.58
CA LEU A 219 -17.05 28.56 20.90
C LEU A 219 -16.25 29.42 21.87
N LYS A 220 -14.92 29.28 21.91
CA LYS A 220 -14.05 30.12 22.74
C LYS A 220 -14.09 31.59 22.34
N LEU A 221 -14.18 31.87 21.04
CA LEU A 221 -14.27 33.23 20.51
C LEU A 221 -15.61 33.87 20.87
N GLU A 222 -16.70 33.12 20.73
CA GLU A 222 -18.06 33.54 21.13
C GLU A 222 -18.10 33.86 22.63
N GLU A 223 -17.58 32.97 23.47
CA GLU A 223 -17.52 33.18 24.92
C GLU A 223 -16.71 34.43 25.28
N LYS A 224 -15.58 34.66 24.59
CA LYS A 224 -14.76 35.87 24.78
C LYS A 224 -15.51 37.14 24.33
N MET A 225 -16.19 37.11 23.19
CA MET A 225 -17.01 38.23 22.72
C MET A 225 -18.15 38.55 23.69
N ALA A 226 -18.87 37.53 24.15
CA ALA A 226 -19.94 37.68 25.13
C ALA A 226 -19.45 38.34 26.44
N ARG A 227 -18.26 37.95 26.91
CA ARG A 227 -17.62 38.57 28.10
C ARG A 227 -17.36 40.06 27.88
N VAL A 228 -16.71 40.41 26.78
CA VAL A 228 -16.37 41.81 26.46
C VAL A 228 -17.64 42.65 26.30
N GLN A 229 -18.64 42.13 25.59
CA GLN A 229 -19.92 42.81 25.40
C GLN A 229 -20.63 43.05 26.74
N THR A 230 -20.68 42.05 27.61
CA THR A 230 -21.29 42.17 28.95
C THR A 230 -20.59 43.23 29.79
N GLY A 231 -19.25 43.25 29.77
CA GLY A 231 -18.45 44.28 30.43
C GLY A 231 -18.77 45.68 29.91
N LEU A 232 -18.77 45.86 28.59
CA LEU A 232 -19.06 47.15 27.95
C LEU A 232 -20.48 47.65 28.25
N VAL A 233 -21.47 46.77 28.29
CA VAL A 233 -22.85 47.14 28.68
C VAL A 233 -22.91 47.56 30.15
N HIS A 234 -22.15 46.91 31.04
CA HIS A 234 -22.05 47.29 32.45
C HIS A 234 -21.42 48.68 32.60
N ASP A 235 -20.24 48.88 32.00
CA ASP A 235 -19.50 50.14 32.05
C ASP A 235 -20.33 51.30 31.47
N ARG A 236 -21.04 51.05 30.37
CA ARG A 236 -21.95 52.03 29.77
C ARG A 236 -23.06 52.43 30.74
N LYS A 237 -23.68 51.47 31.44
CA LYS A 237 -24.73 51.76 32.43
C LYS A 237 -24.18 52.57 33.59
N GLU A 238 -22.99 52.22 34.09
CA GLU A 238 -22.34 52.95 35.16
C GLU A 238 -22.04 54.40 34.73
N ILE A 239 -21.42 54.58 33.57
CA ILE A 239 -21.11 55.90 33.00
C ILE A 239 -22.40 56.72 32.79
N THR A 240 -23.45 56.11 32.25
CA THR A 240 -24.76 56.77 32.06
C THR A 240 -25.31 57.29 33.40
N GLN A 241 -25.22 56.47 34.45
CA GLN A 241 -25.69 56.83 35.79
C GLN A 241 -24.82 57.94 36.42
N GLN A 242 -23.51 57.94 36.17
CA GLN A 242 -22.62 59.00 36.62
C GLN A 242 -22.96 60.32 35.92
N ILE A 243 -23.17 60.31 34.61
CA ILE A 243 -23.56 61.48 33.81
C ILE A 243 -24.90 62.06 34.27
N SER A 244 -25.90 61.21 34.57
CA SER A 244 -27.22 61.69 35.04
C SER A 244 -27.19 62.43 36.38
N LYS A 245 -26.11 62.28 37.15
CA LYS A 245 -25.93 62.96 38.45
C LYS A 245 -25.18 64.29 38.30
N MET A 246 -24.69 64.61 37.11
CA MET A 246 -23.92 65.82 36.82
C MET A 246 -24.85 66.91 36.26
N SER A 247 -24.49 68.17 36.47
CA SER A 247 -25.17 69.31 35.86
C SER A 247 -24.89 69.37 34.36
N ASP A 248 -25.85 69.80 33.56
CA ASP A 248 -25.68 69.98 32.12
C ASP A 248 -24.55 70.99 31.85
N SER A 249 -23.56 70.56 31.08
CA SER A 249 -22.42 71.36 30.62
C SER A 249 -21.97 70.88 29.25
N ASP A 250 -21.30 71.73 28.49
CA ASP A 250 -20.81 71.39 27.14
C ASP A 250 -19.89 70.16 27.16
N ASP A 251 -19.11 69.96 28.23
CA ASP A 251 -18.24 68.80 28.39
C ASP A 251 -19.03 67.53 28.72
N VAL A 252 -20.13 67.64 29.46
CA VAL A 252 -21.07 66.53 29.69
C VAL A 252 -21.73 66.09 28.37
N ASP A 253 -22.10 67.03 27.50
CA ASP A 253 -22.71 66.70 26.21
C ASP A 253 -21.73 66.00 25.26
N LYS A 254 -20.46 66.44 25.22
CA LYS A 254 -19.41 65.71 24.48
C LYS A 254 -19.19 64.29 25.03
N VAL A 255 -19.32 64.08 26.34
CA VAL A 255 -19.26 62.72 26.94
C VAL A 255 -20.49 61.89 26.55
N LYS A 256 -21.69 62.48 26.51
CA LYS A 256 -22.91 61.81 26.00
C LYS A 256 -22.72 61.38 24.53
N ASP A 257 -22.10 62.21 23.69
CA ASP A 257 -21.79 61.86 22.30
C ASP A 257 -20.81 60.69 22.20
N GLN A 258 -19.76 60.67 23.04
CA GLN A 258 -18.84 59.54 23.11
C GLN A 258 -19.50 58.26 23.62
N LEU A 259 -20.49 58.36 24.52
CA LEU A 259 -21.28 57.22 24.99
C LEU A 259 -22.17 56.64 23.88
N LYS A 260 -22.71 57.51 23.01
CA LYS A 260 -23.45 57.08 21.81
C LYS A 260 -22.55 56.31 20.85
N LYS A 261 -21.28 56.73 20.70
CA LYS A 261 -20.28 55.99 19.91
C LYS A 261 -19.98 54.60 20.48
N LEU A 262 -19.88 54.46 21.81
CA LEU A 262 -19.77 53.15 22.46
C LEU A 262 -20.98 52.26 22.20
N THR A 263 -22.17 52.85 22.14
CA THR A 263 -23.39 52.11 21.79
C THR A 263 -23.29 51.55 20.37
N ASN A 264 -22.84 52.35 19.40
CA ASN A 264 -22.63 51.85 18.04
C ASN A 264 -21.62 50.69 18.00
N VAL A 265 -20.53 50.76 18.79
CA VAL A 265 -19.54 49.67 18.86
C VAL A 265 -20.14 48.40 19.49
N ASN A 266 -20.99 48.56 20.51
CA ASN A 266 -21.73 47.43 21.09
C ASN A 266 -22.61 46.74 20.06
N ASP A 267 -23.32 47.52 19.24
CA ASP A 267 -24.21 47.00 18.21
C ASP A 267 -23.42 46.28 17.08
N GLU A 268 -22.25 46.79 16.70
CA GLU A 268 -21.36 46.10 15.74
C GLU A 268 -20.78 44.79 16.32
N MET A 269 -20.46 44.77 17.61
CA MET A 269 -20.01 43.56 18.30
C MET A 269 -21.12 42.51 18.37
N GLU A 270 -22.35 42.92 18.65
CA GLU A 270 -23.54 42.06 18.67
C GLU A 270 -23.79 41.43 17.29
N LYS A 271 -23.77 42.23 16.22
CA LYS A 271 -23.88 41.72 14.84
C LYS A 271 -22.80 40.68 14.53
N THR A 272 -21.57 40.95 14.94
CA THR A 272 -20.44 40.04 14.72
C THR A 272 -20.60 38.74 15.51
N GLN A 273 -21.06 38.84 16.76
CA GLN A 273 -21.35 37.68 17.60
C GLN A 273 -22.48 36.84 17.01
N ASP A 274 -23.58 37.45 16.53
CA ASP A 274 -24.68 36.73 15.88
C ASP A 274 -24.21 35.96 14.64
N ILE A 275 -23.33 36.55 13.85
CA ILE A 275 -22.73 35.92 12.66
C ILE A 275 -21.88 34.68 13.04
N ILE A 276 -21.23 34.72 14.21
CA ILE A 276 -20.47 33.58 14.77
C ILE A 276 -21.43 32.55 15.34
N ARG A 277 -22.44 32.98 16.11
CA ARG A 277 -23.47 32.14 16.73
C ARG A 277 -24.28 31.37 15.69
N ASP A 278 -24.71 32.03 14.61
CA ASP A 278 -25.38 31.37 13.49
C ASP A 278 -24.52 30.27 12.86
N LYS A 279 -23.19 30.48 12.78
CA LYS A 279 -22.28 29.42 12.31
C LYS A 279 -22.17 28.28 13.33
N VAL A 280 -22.12 28.59 14.62
CA VAL A 280 -22.09 27.59 15.71
C VAL A 280 -23.37 26.75 15.68
N ASP A 281 -24.53 27.40 15.63
CA ASP A 281 -25.85 26.75 15.62
C ASP A 281 -26.09 25.91 14.36
N LYS A 282 -25.55 26.34 13.20
CA LYS A 282 -25.57 25.53 11.97
C LYS A 282 -24.62 24.34 12.02
N GLN A 283 -23.54 24.42 12.80
CA GLN A 283 -22.59 23.32 12.96
C GLN A 283 -23.05 22.29 13.99
N ILE A 284 -23.73 22.71 15.06
CA ILE A 284 -24.33 21.81 16.05
C ILE A 284 -25.59 21.16 15.44
N PRO A 285 -25.58 19.84 15.17
CA PRO A 285 -26.78 19.14 14.71
C PRO A 285 -27.83 19.18 15.82
N LYS A 286 -29.04 19.67 15.50
CA LYS A 286 -30.09 19.85 16.51
C LYS A 286 -30.77 18.53 16.87
N ASP A 287 -30.75 17.59 15.93
CA ASP A 287 -31.36 16.27 16.07
C ASP A 287 -30.43 15.14 15.60
N LEU A 288 -30.63 13.94 16.16
CA LEU A 288 -29.95 12.70 15.75
C LEU A 288 -30.09 12.41 14.24
N ASN A 289 -31.20 12.83 13.64
CA ASN A 289 -31.47 12.62 12.22
C ASN A 289 -30.64 13.58 11.34
N GLU A 290 -30.43 14.83 11.78
CA GLU A 290 -29.49 15.76 11.13
C GLU A 290 -28.05 15.27 11.29
N LEU A 291 -27.69 14.76 12.46
CA LEU A 291 -26.37 14.15 12.69
C LEU A 291 -26.15 12.96 11.76
N SER A 292 -27.14 12.08 11.59
CA SER A 292 -27.07 10.94 10.65
C SER A 292 -26.89 11.43 9.22
N SER A 293 -27.70 12.38 8.76
CA SER A 293 -27.60 12.90 7.39
C SER A 293 -26.27 13.62 7.10
N LYS A 294 -25.74 14.40 8.07
CA LYS A 294 -24.41 15.02 7.97
C LYS A 294 -23.30 13.98 7.98
N THR A 295 -23.44 12.93 8.80
CA THR A 295 -22.50 11.81 8.85
C THR A 295 -22.50 11.04 7.54
N ASP A 296 -23.66 10.78 6.95
CA ASP A 296 -23.80 10.12 5.66
C ASP A 296 -23.24 10.97 4.53
N ASN A 297 -23.44 12.29 4.57
CA ASN A 297 -22.86 13.21 3.58
C ASN A 297 -21.33 13.31 3.71
N ILE A 298 -20.79 13.40 4.93
CA ILE A 298 -19.35 13.34 5.19
C ILE A 298 -18.78 11.98 4.75
N ARG A 299 -19.49 10.89 5.03
CA ARG A 299 -19.10 9.54 4.60
C ARG A 299 -19.10 9.42 3.09
N GLN A 300 -20.13 9.93 2.41
CA GLN A 300 -20.20 9.98 0.95
C GLN A 300 -19.08 10.85 0.36
N GLN A 301 -18.78 12.00 0.95
CA GLN A 301 -17.69 12.86 0.51
C GLN A 301 -16.32 12.23 0.74
N LEU A 302 -16.12 11.54 1.86
CA LEU A 302 -14.90 10.78 2.15
C LEU A 302 -14.75 9.62 1.17
N ASN A 303 -15.82 8.86 0.93
CA ASN A 303 -15.83 7.79 -0.06
C ASN A 303 -15.52 8.33 -1.45
N ALA A 304 -16.16 9.41 -1.89
CA ALA A 304 -15.88 10.01 -3.20
C ALA A 304 -14.43 10.54 -3.33
N ARG A 305 -13.82 11.03 -2.23
CA ARG A 305 -12.41 11.42 -2.22
C ARG A 305 -11.48 10.21 -2.21
N LEU A 306 -11.82 9.17 -1.47
CA LEU A 306 -11.12 7.88 -1.45
C LEU A 306 -11.18 7.24 -2.82
N ASP A 307 -12.36 7.10 -3.41
CA ASP A 307 -12.59 6.56 -4.74
C ASP A 307 -11.77 7.33 -5.78
N LYS A 308 -11.68 8.66 -5.69
CA LYS A 308 -10.88 9.49 -6.59
C LYS A 308 -9.36 9.31 -6.39
N GLU A 309 -8.87 9.24 -5.15
CA GLU A 309 -7.46 8.96 -4.86
C GLU A 309 -7.07 7.53 -5.21
N GLU A 310 -7.97 6.56 -5.00
CA GLU A 310 -7.83 5.17 -5.36
C GLU A 310 -7.85 5.00 -6.88
N GLU A 311 -8.76 5.68 -7.58
CA GLU A 311 -8.78 5.78 -9.05
C GLU A 311 -7.48 6.40 -9.58
N GLU A 312 -6.99 7.49 -8.99
CA GLU A 312 -5.69 8.06 -9.36
C GLU A 312 -4.52 7.10 -9.08
N ARG A 313 -4.56 6.33 -7.99
CA ARG A 313 -3.58 5.27 -7.68
C ARG A 313 -3.63 4.15 -8.71
N LEU A 314 -4.83 3.68 -9.05
CA LEU A 314 -5.06 2.62 -10.03
C LEU A 314 -4.61 3.06 -11.41
N VAL A 315 -4.97 4.28 -11.84
CA VAL A 315 -4.52 4.87 -13.12
C VAL A 315 -3.00 4.99 -13.16
N ARG A 316 -2.33 5.42 -12.07
CA ARG A 316 -0.85 5.45 -12.01
C ARG A 316 -0.24 4.05 -12.10
N SER A 317 -0.85 3.07 -11.43
CA SER A 317 -0.39 1.68 -11.43
C SER A 317 -0.56 1.02 -12.80
N ILE A 318 -1.70 1.24 -13.45
CA ILE A 318 -1.99 0.78 -14.81
C ILE A 318 -0.99 1.40 -15.79
N LYS A 319 -0.75 2.72 -15.74
CA LYS A 319 0.28 3.37 -16.56
C LYS A 319 1.68 2.79 -16.33
N GLY A 320 2.03 2.44 -15.08
CA GLY A 320 3.29 1.76 -14.75
C GLY A 320 3.39 0.37 -15.38
N ILE A 321 2.30 -0.41 -15.32
CA ILE A 321 2.20 -1.73 -15.94
C ILE A 321 2.27 -1.62 -17.47
N GLU A 322 1.57 -0.68 -18.09
CA GLU A 322 1.63 -0.43 -19.54
C GLU A 322 3.05 -0.07 -19.99
N THR A 323 3.74 0.78 -19.23
CA THR A 323 5.12 1.18 -19.53
C THR A 323 6.09 0.00 -19.43
N THR A 324 5.90 -0.88 -18.44
CA THR A 324 6.72 -2.10 -18.30
C THR A 324 6.39 -3.14 -19.37
N MET A 325 5.12 -3.32 -19.75
CA MET A 325 4.71 -4.16 -20.87
C MET A 325 5.28 -3.67 -22.20
N LEU A 326 5.28 -2.35 -22.46
CA LEU A 326 5.92 -1.76 -23.63
C LEU A 326 7.42 -2.01 -23.66
N ARG A 327 8.11 -1.92 -22.50
CA ARG A 327 9.53 -2.28 -22.38
C ARG A 327 9.77 -3.75 -22.66
N VAL A 328 8.96 -4.65 -22.09
CA VAL A 328 9.06 -6.10 -22.32
C VAL A 328 8.76 -6.45 -23.78
N THR A 329 7.80 -5.79 -24.42
CA THR A 329 7.49 -5.95 -25.85
C THR A 329 8.66 -5.51 -26.72
N ARG A 330 9.27 -4.35 -26.44
CA ARG A 330 10.49 -3.92 -27.14
C ARG A 330 11.65 -4.89 -26.92
N PHE A 331 11.84 -5.37 -25.68
CA PHE A 331 12.90 -6.31 -25.36
C PHE A 331 12.71 -7.67 -26.04
N THR A 332 11.47 -8.15 -26.15
CA THR A 332 11.13 -9.38 -26.87
C THR A 332 11.23 -9.21 -28.39
N GLN A 333 10.97 -8.03 -28.96
CA GLN A 333 11.24 -7.73 -30.37
C GLN A 333 12.75 -7.71 -30.68
N VAL A 334 13.56 -7.14 -29.78
CA VAL A 334 15.04 -7.19 -29.85
C VAL A 334 15.53 -8.63 -29.75
N ARG A 335 14.98 -9.43 -28.82
CA ARG A 335 15.37 -10.83 -28.58
C ARG A 335 14.90 -11.81 -29.67
N LYS A 336 13.74 -11.56 -30.31
CA LYS A 336 13.24 -12.33 -31.46
C LYS A 336 14.00 -12.03 -32.77
N GLY A 337 15.03 -11.18 -32.74
CA GLY A 337 15.86 -10.95 -33.92
C GLY A 337 15.06 -10.36 -35.07
N ALA A 338 14.20 -9.38 -34.80
CA ALA A 338 13.71 -8.47 -35.84
C ALA A 338 14.87 -7.57 -36.31
N ARG A 339 15.92 -8.17 -36.88
CA ARG A 339 16.76 -7.46 -37.84
C ARG A 339 15.80 -7.03 -38.93
N SER A 340 15.62 -5.71 -39.05
CA SER A 340 14.88 -5.08 -40.14
C SER A 340 15.11 -5.84 -41.46
N PRO A 341 14.08 -6.06 -42.29
CA PRO A 341 14.23 -6.67 -43.62
C PRO A 341 15.41 -6.07 -44.42
N GLU A 342 15.71 -4.79 -44.19
CA GLU A 342 16.86 -4.03 -44.71
C GLU A 342 18.22 -4.67 -44.34
N LEU A 343 18.40 -5.10 -43.09
CA LEU A 343 19.63 -5.72 -42.59
C LEU A 343 19.77 -7.17 -43.07
N ARG A 344 18.66 -7.89 -43.27
CA ARG A 344 18.68 -9.21 -43.93
C ARG A 344 19.08 -9.09 -45.41
N ARG A 345 18.61 -8.06 -46.11
CA ARG A 345 19.04 -7.78 -47.50
C ARG A 345 20.53 -7.46 -47.57
N ARG A 346 21.04 -6.61 -46.66
CA ARG A 346 22.48 -6.27 -46.59
C ARG A 346 23.38 -7.45 -46.22
N SER A 347 22.93 -8.39 -45.39
CA SER A 347 23.70 -9.61 -45.09
C SER A 347 23.81 -10.54 -46.30
N LYS A 348 22.70 -10.77 -47.02
CA LYS A 348 22.70 -11.61 -48.23
C LYS A 348 23.56 -11.02 -49.36
N ILE A 349 23.64 -9.70 -49.47
CA ILE A 349 24.53 -9.04 -50.45
C ILE A 349 25.99 -9.25 -50.06
N ARG A 350 26.33 -9.16 -48.77
CA ARG A 350 27.69 -9.39 -48.28
C ARG A 350 28.16 -10.83 -48.47
N ASP A 351 27.27 -11.80 -48.23
CA ASP A 351 27.56 -13.22 -48.42
C ASP A 351 27.68 -13.59 -49.91
N ARG A 352 26.94 -12.91 -50.82
CA ARG A 352 27.13 -13.06 -52.27
C ARG A 352 28.43 -12.43 -52.78
N CYS A 353 28.84 -11.27 -52.26
CA CYS A 353 30.13 -10.67 -52.62
C CYS A 353 31.34 -11.49 -52.14
N ARG A 354 31.20 -12.26 -51.06
CA ARG A 354 32.27 -13.12 -50.53
C ARG A 354 32.47 -14.41 -51.32
N MET A 355 31.43 -14.89 -52.01
CA MET A 355 31.47 -16.09 -52.85
C MET A 355 31.87 -15.82 -54.31
N GLY A 356 32.00 -14.55 -54.71
CA GLY A 356 32.41 -14.13 -56.06
C GLY A 356 33.89 -13.81 -56.24
N GLN A 357 34.74 -14.03 -55.22
CA GLN A 357 36.18 -13.74 -55.28
C GLN A 357 37.07 -14.99 -55.12
N VAL A 358 36.53 -16.19 -55.35
CA VAL A 358 37.31 -17.45 -55.29
C VAL A 358 37.19 -18.21 -56.61
N VAL A 359 37.40 -17.54 -57.75
CA VAL A 359 37.90 -18.13 -59.00
C VAL A 359 38.55 -17.00 -59.80
N GLU A 360 39.84 -16.74 -59.57
CA GLU A 360 40.81 -16.26 -60.57
C GLU A 360 42.17 -16.09 -59.90
N ASN A 361 42.94 -17.20 -59.92
CA ASN A 361 44.36 -17.33 -60.22
C ASN A 361 44.87 -18.68 -59.70
#